data_AF-A0A924VY91-F1
#
_entry.id   AF-A0A924VY91-F1
#
_cell.length_a   1.000
_cell.length_b   1.000
_cell.length_c   1.000
_cell.angle_alpha   90.00
_cell.angle_beta   90.00
_cell.angle_gamma   90.00
#
_symmetry.space_group_name_H-M   'P 1'
#
loop_
_entity.id
_entity.type
_entity.pdbx_description
1 polymer ?
#
loop_
_entity_poly.entity_id
_entity_poly.type
_entity_poly.pdbx_seq_one_letter_code
_entity_poly.pdbx_strand_id
1 'polypeptide(L)' 'EPTGDEPDGVGFVAMENGVPPAVRAELERRGHRIRPADGGFGGYQAIMRNSNGVYEAATEMRKDGSAGGY' A
#
# COMPACT_ATOMS: atom_id res chain seq x y z
N GLU A 1 -8.93 -10.33 -8.78
CA GLU A 1 -9.76 -11.38 -9.37
C GLU A 1 -9.27 -12.72 -8.83
N PRO A 2 -10.10 -13.54 -8.18
CA PRO A 2 -9.68 -14.88 -7.78
C PRO A 2 -9.60 -15.75 -9.04
N THR A 3 -8.42 -16.30 -9.34
CA THR A 3 -8.19 -17.06 -10.58
C THR A 3 -8.68 -18.51 -10.49
N GLY A 4 -8.97 -19.00 -9.28
CA GLY A 4 -9.42 -20.38 -9.05
C GLY A 4 -8.27 -21.40 -8.98
N ASP A 5 -7.01 -20.96 -9.08
CA ASP A 5 -5.85 -21.83 -8.98
C ASP A 5 -5.59 -22.28 -7.53
N GLU A 6 -5.07 -23.50 -7.38
CA GLU A 6 -4.58 -23.98 -6.09
C GLU A 6 -3.46 -23.05 -5.57
N PRO A 7 -3.58 -22.53 -4.34
CA PRO A 7 -2.56 -21.62 -3.82
C PRO A 7 -1.24 -22.37 -3.56
N ASP A 8 -0.12 -21.80 -4.04
CA ASP A 8 1.24 -22.25 -3.70
C ASP A 8 1.58 -21.90 -2.23
N GLY A 9 1.01 -22.69 -1.31
CA GLY A 9 1.12 -22.46 0.13
C GLY A 9 0.55 -21.12 0.57
N VAL A 10 1.17 -20.50 1.58
CA VAL A 10 0.77 -19.17 2.10
C VAL A 10 1.22 -18.00 1.20
N GLY A 11 1.87 -18.27 0.07
CA GLY A 11 2.35 -17.25 -0.86
C GLY A 11 3.55 -16.45 -0.36
N PHE A 12 3.73 -15.24 -0.91
CA PHE A 12 4.78 -14.30 -0.54
C PHE A 12 4.19 -12.99 -0.03
N VAL A 13 4.93 -12.31 0.83
CA VAL A 13 4.64 -10.92 1.23
C VAL A 13 5.53 -9.99 0.42
N ALA A 14 4.92 -9.05 -0.27
CA ALA A 14 5.63 -7.97 -0.94
C ALA A 14 5.41 -6.65 -0.17
N MET A 15 6.44 -5.80 -0.12
CA MET A 15 6.47 -4.62 0.77
C MET A 15 6.95 -3.38 0.02
N GLU A 16 6.40 -2.22 0.35
CA GLU A 16 6.90 -0.94 -0.14
C GLU A 16 8.28 -0.61 0.47
N ASN A 17 9.06 0.17 -0.27
CA ASN A 17 10.42 0.55 0.12
C ASN A 17 10.50 1.34 1.44
N GLY A 18 9.40 1.98 1.86
CA GLY A 18 9.34 2.73 3.12
C GLY A 18 9.30 1.85 4.38
N VAL A 19 9.08 0.54 4.24
CA VAL A 19 9.06 -0.38 5.38
C VAL A 19 10.50 -0.61 5.89
N PRO A 20 10.79 -0.40 7.18
CA PRO A 20 12.16 -0.54 7.71
C PRO A 20 12.73 -1.95 7.50
N PRO A 21 14.04 -2.09 7.20
CA PRO A 21 14.67 -3.40 7.04
C PRO A 21 14.52 -4.34 8.24
N ALA A 22 14.49 -3.79 9.46
CA ALA A 22 14.28 -4.59 10.67
C ALA A 22 12.90 -5.27 10.73
N VAL A 23 11.86 -4.63 10.18
CA VAL A 23 10.51 -5.21 10.09
C VAL A 23 10.51 -6.38 9.11
N ARG A 24 11.20 -6.23 7.97
CA ARG A 24 11.40 -7.33 7.01
C ARG A 24 12.09 -8.52 7.66
N ALA A 25 13.21 -8.30 8.35
CA ALA A 25 13.97 -9.35 9.01
C ALA A 25 13.16 -10.08 10.09
N GLU A 26 12.35 -9.36 10.87
CA GLU A 26 11.49 -9.98 11.88
C GLU A 26 10.39 -10.85 11.25
N LEU A 27 9.84 -10.45 10.10
CA LEU A 27 8.85 -11.24 9.38
C LEU A 27 9.47 -12.50 8.77
N GLU A 28 10.68 -12.39 8.20
CA GLU A 28 11.45 -13.56 7.72
C GLU A 28 11.73 -14.54 8.88
N ARG A 29 12.13 -14.03 10.06
CA ARG A 29 12.35 -14.85 11.27
C ARG A 29 11.09 -15.59 11.74
N ARG A 30 9.91 -15.02 11.49
CA ARG A 30 8.61 -15.65 11.79
C ARG A 30 8.16 -16.64 10.70
N GLY A 31 8.94 -16.83 9.65
CA GLY A 31 8.67 -17.79 8.58
C GLY A 31 7.95 -17.19 7.36
N HIS A 32 7.81 -15.86 7.28
CA HIS A 32 7.24 -15.23 6.08
C HIS A 32 8.26 -15.20 4.94
N ARG A 33 7.81 -15.54 3.73
CA ARG A 33 8.60 -15.44 2.50
C ARG A 33 8.42 -14.03 1.93
N ILE A 34 9.45 -13.19 2.00
CA ILE A 34 9.37 -11.81 1.51
C ILE A 34 9.91 -11.73 0.08
N ARG A 35 9.21 -11.01 -0.81
CA ARG A 35 9.66 -10.71 -2.18
C ARG A 35 9.81 -9.19 -2.36
N PRO A 36 10.70 -8.71 -3.25
CA PRO A 36 10.60 -7.35 -3.77
C PRO A 36 9.20 -7.08 -4.32
N ALA A 37 8.71 -5.85 -4.15
CA ALA A 37 7.46 -5.45 -4.78
C ALA A 37 7.70 -5.20 -6.28
N ASP A 38 6.83 -5.73 -7.14
CA ASP A 38 6.90 -5.56 -8.60
C ASP A 38 6.48 -4.13 -9.05
N GLY A 39 6.13 -3.28 -8.08
CA GLY A 39 5.70 -1.89 -8.22
C GLY A 39 5.28 -1.35 -6.84
N GLY A 40 4.80 -0.11 -6.77
CA GLY A 40 4.21 0.40 -5.51
C GLY A 40 2.76 -0.06 -5.35
N PHE A 41 2.31 -0.28 -4.12
CA PHE A 41 0.94 -0.71 -3.84
C PHE A 41 0.00 0.50 -3.80
N GLY A 42 -1.27 0.31 -4.16
CA GLY A 42 -2.27 1.38 -4.04
C GLY A 42 -2.06 2.59 -4.98
N GLY A 43 -2.53 3.76 -4.51
CA GLY A 43 -2.75 4.95 -5.32
C GLY A 43 -3.87 5.80 -4.75
N TYR A 44 -3.82 6.06 -3.44
CA TYR A 44 -4.96 6.63 -2.72
C TYR A 44 -5.41 7.97 -3.33
N GLN A 45 -6.72 8.22 -3.24
CA GLN A 45 -7.36 9.51 -3.45
C GLN A 45 -8.32 9.68 -2.27
N ALA A 46 -8.23 10.80 -1.57
CA ALA A 46 -9.00 11.02 -0.36
C ALA A 46 -9.56 12.44 -0.29
N ILE A 47 -10.75 12.54 0.29
CA ILE A 47 -11.37 13.81 0.69
C ILE A 47 -11.79 13.66 2.15
N MET A 48 -11.39 14.61 3.00
CA MET A 48 -11.75 14.69 4.40
C MET A 48 -12.55 15.97 4.65
N ARG A 49 -13.62 15.87 5.44
CA ARG A 49 -14.36 17.04 5.92
C ARG A 49 -13.92 17.37 7.34
N ASN A 50 -13.41 18.59 7.53
CA ASN A 50 -13.01 19.09 8.83
C ASN A 50 -14.20 19.55 9.66
N SER A 51 -14.00 19.66 10.98
CA SER A 51 -15.01 20.14 11.92
C SER A 51 -15.49 21.57 11.67
N ASN A 52 -14.62 22.41 11.09
CA ASN A 52 -14.95 23.77 10.65
C ASN A 52 -15.72 23.83 9.32
N GLY A 53 -16.05 22.68 8.73
CA GLY A 53 -16.82 22.56 7.50
C GLY A 53 -16.00 22.64 6.21
N VAL A 54 -14.69 22.89 6.28
CA VAL A 54 -13.78 22.91 5.13
C VAL A 54 -13.45 21.48 4.68
N TYR A 55 -13.26 21.28 3.39
CA TYR A 55 -12.80 20.01 2.83
C TYR A 55 -11.31 20.07 2.48
N GLU A 56 -10.59 19.02 2.84
CA GLU A 56 -9.21 18.77 2.43
C GLU A 56 -9.18 17.57 1.50
N ALA A 57 -8.37 17.63 0.45
CA ALA A 57 -8.23 16.55 -0.51
C ALA A 57 -6.75 16.25 -0.77
N ALA A 58 -6.44 14.97 -0.98
CA ALA A 58 -5.09 14.50 -1.22
C ALA A 58 -5.06 13.34 -2.21
N THR A 59 -3.97 13.28 -2.98
CA THR A 59 -3.64 12.23 -3.95
C THR A 59 -2.31 11.60 -3.59
N GLU A 60 -2.18 10.30 -3.85
CA GLU A 60 -0.89 9.60 -3.77
C GLU A 60 0.17 10.26 -4.67
N MET A 61 1.34 10.55 -4.09
CA MET A 61 2.42 11.29 -4.77
C MET A 61 2.97 10.57 -5.99
N ARG A 62 2.87 9.23 -6.03
CA ARG A 62 3.36 8.40 -7.13
C ARG A 62 2.40 8.35 -8.32
N LYS A 63 1.25 9.00 -8.23
CA LYS A 63 0.24 9.06 -9.29
C LYS A 63 0.16 10.50 -9.79
N ASP A 64 -0.13 10.65 -11.09
CA ASP A 64 -0.45 11.96 -11.69
C ASP A 64 -1.89 12.40 -11.33
N GLY A 65 -2.22 12.31 -10.04
CA GLY A 65 -3.53 12.70 -9.51
C GLY A 65 -3.61 14.19 -9.20
N SER A 66 -4.82 14.66 -8.92
CA SER A 66 -5.09 16.07 -8.66
C SER A 66 -6.13 16.22 -7.54
N ALA A 67 -5.96 17.26 -6.72
CA ALA A 67 -6.88 17.65 -5.66
C ALA A 67 -7.21 19.13 -5.85
N GLY A 68 -8.50 19.44 -6.07
CA GLY A 68 -9.01 20.81 -6.26
C GLY A 68 -10.23 21.08 -5.37
N GLY A 69 -10.34 22.30 -4.88
CA GLY A 69 -11.43 22.77 -4.01
C GLY A 69 -12.18 23.96 -4.61
N TYR A 70 -13.34 24.29 -4.01
CA TYR A 70 -14.18 25.45 -4.32
C TYR A 70 -14.72 26.09 -3.05
#